data_AF-A0A7C7NNU7-F1
#
_entry.id   AF-A0A7C7NNU7-F1
#
_cell.length_a   1.000
_cell.length_b   1.000
_cell.length_c   1.000
_cell.angle_alpha   90.00
_cell.angle_beta   90.00
_cell.angle_gamma   90.00
#
_symmetry.space_group_name_H-M   'P 1'
#
loop_
_entity.id
_entity.type
_entity.pdbx_description
1 polymer ?
#
loop_
_entity_poly.entity_id
_entity_poly.type
_entity_poly.pdbx_seq_one_letter_code
_entity_poly.pdbx_strand_id
1 'polypeptide(L)'
;MIEPKNVCRNSGTRHQVSHTNWNVNYDILINMMCEQDFWHIVETSLNKNVTVGSIEEDEALIQILETKSIDELVGFQLRLLELRSEIFSKHIHLVAEQLDYTTHPDVLNRFKNGIIASGKAFYCNAKYDTEFLNTILKKNVEALKNCYYEGFSLVAPAAFHELTNYKESWDKAFLKAKRVLDIQKLNSRRNESKDLELD
;
A
#
# COMPACT_ATOMS: atom_id res chain seq x y z
N MET A 1 -1.20 29.67 45.70
CA MET A 1 -0.17 29.77 44.64
C MET A 1 0.44 28.39 44.49
N ILE A 2 0.16 27.71 43.37
CA ILE A 2 0.65 26.36 43.09
C ILE A 2 1.63 26.49 41.93
N GLU A 3 2.87 26.06 42.13
CA GLU A 3 3.91 26.05 41.11
C GLU A 3 3.57 25.06 39.98
N PRO A 4 3.83 25.39 38.71
CA PRO A 4 3.66 24.45 37.63
C PRO A 4 4.81 23.42 37.63
N LYS A 5 4.45 22.14 37.75
CA LYS A 5 5.37 21.02 37.50
C LYS A 5 5.78 21.02 36.04
N ASN A 6 7.08 21.18 35.80
CA ASN A 6 7.73 20.98 34.51
C ASN A 6 7.45 19.56 33.99
N VAL A 7 6.76 19.48 32.85
CA VAL A 7 6.64 18.26 32.07
C VAL A 7 7.93 18.11 31.25
N CYS A 8 8.82 17.23 31.69
CA CYS A 8 9.96 16.78 30.91
C CYS A 8 9.44 16.11 29.61
N ARG A 9 9.62 16.80 28.48
CA ARG A 9 9.57 16.18 27.16
C ARG A 9 10.80 15.28 27.05
N ASN A 10 10.61 13.95 27.15
CA ASN A 10 11.60 13.00 26.66
C ASN A 10 11.64 13.10 25.13
N SER A 11 12.50 13.98 24.63
CA SER A 11 12.97 13.97 23.25
C SER A 11 13.85 12.74 23.06
N GLY A 12 13.22 11.61 22.74
CA GLY A 12 13.93 10.44 22.23
C GLY A 12 14.68 10.85 20.97
N THR A 13 16.00 10.70 21.01
CA THR A 13 16.93 11.01 19.95
C THR A 13 16.60 10.21 18.68
N ARG A 14 15.85 10.83 17.75
CA ARG A 14 15.81 10.40 16.34
C ARG A 14 17.27 10.38 15.86
N HIS A 15 17.78 9.19 15.57
CA HIS A 15 19.06 9.06 14.90
C HIS A 15 18.89 9.62 13.50
N GLN A 16 19.29 10.88 13.31
CA GLN A 16 19.40 11.48 11.99
C GLN A 16 20.52 10.76 11.25
N VAL A 17 20.14 9.84 10.37
CA VAL A 17 21.06 9.30 9.38
C VAL A 17 21.31 10.41 8.36
N SER A 18 22.51 11.01 8.39
CA SER A 18 22.86 12.07 7.43
C SER A 18 23.17 11.44 6.07
N HIS A 19 22.22 11.50 5.15
CA HIS A 19 22.45 11.16 3.75
C HIS A 19 22.56 12.46 2.94
N THR A 20 23.78 12.85 2.61
CA THR A 20 24.11 14.03 1.79
C THR A 20 23.96 13.70 0.29
N ASN A 21 23.25 14.59 -0.44
CA ASN A 21 22.99 14.59 -1.88
C ASN A 21 22.14 13.43 -2.45
N TRP A 22 20.81 13.55 -2.33
CA TRP A 22 19.86 12.79 -3.13
C TRP A 22 19.79 13.35 -4.55
N ASN A 23 20.68 12.90 -5.43
CA ASN A 23 20.42 12.97 -6.86
C ASN A 23 19.67 11.68 -7.20
N VAL A 24 18.33 11.69 -7.08
CA VAL A 24 17.51 10.50 -7.34
C VAL A 24 17.77 10.08 -8.77
N ASN A 25 18.53 8.98 -8.94
CA ASN A 25 18.78 8.43 -10.25
C ASN A 25 17.53 7.71 -10.71
N TYR A 26 16.65 8.47 -11.36
CA TYR A 26 15.42 7.98 -11.93
C TYR A 26 15.64 6.90 -13.04
N ASP A 27 16.88 6.63 -13.46
CA ASP A 27 17.20 5.61 -14.49
C ASP A 27 17.48 4.21 -13.91
N ILE A 28 17.41 4.04 -12.58
CA ILE A 28 17.55 2.71 -11.94
C ILE A 28 16.26 1.91 -12.13
N LEU A 29 16.41 0.60 -12.42
CA LEU A 29 15.33 -0.32 -12.75
C LEU A 29 14.28 -0.39 -11.63
N ILE A 30 13.12 0.22 -11.87
CA ILE A 30 12.01 0.20 -10.93
C ILE A 30 11.25 -1.12 -11.10
N ASN A 31 11.63 -2.11 -10.31
CA ASN A 31 10.92 -3.37 -10.19
C ASN A 31 9.82 -3.23 -9.14
N MET A 32 8.64 -3.73 -9.47
CA MET A 32 7.60 -3.96 -8.49
C MET A 32 8.13 -4.83 -7.35
N MET A 33 7.84 -4.45 -6.10
CA MET A 33 8.28 -5.20 -4.93
C MET A 33 7.79 -6.64 -5.02
N CYS A 34 8.60 -7.61 -4.58
CA CYS A 34 8.16 -9.00 -4.56
C CYS A 34 6.99 -9.16 -3.58
N GLU A 35 6.07 -10.08 -3.87
CA GLU A 35 4.84 -10.20 -3.10
C GLU A 35 5.11 -10.56 -1.63
N GLN A 36 6.13 -11.39 -1.38
CA GLN A 36 6.52 -11.81 -0.03
C GLN A 36 6.96 -10.63 0.83
N ASP A 37 7.77 -9.72 0.29
CA ASP A 37 8.24 -8.53 1.01
C ASP A 37 7.11 -7.55 1.29
N PHE A 38 6.20 -7.37 0.32
CA PHE A 38 5.02 -6.54 0.49
C PHE A 38 4.15 -7.04 1.66
N TRP A 39 3.83 -8.33 1.68
CA TRP A 39 3.05 -8.91 2.77
C TRP A 39 3.79 -8.86 4.09
N HIS A 40 5.10 -9.08 4.09
CA HIS A 40 5.90 -8.95 5.30
C HIS A 40 5.81 -7.54 5.90
N ILE A 41 5.84 -6.48 5.08
CA ILE A 41 5.65 -5.10 5.54
C ILE A 41 4.26 -4.90 6.16
N VAL A 42 3.20 -5.31 5.46
CA VAL A 42 1.81 -5.18 5.93
C VAL A 42 1.57 -5.98 7.21
N GLU A 43 2.02 -7.22 7.29
CA GLU A 43 1.82 -8.03 8.49
C GLU A 43 2.68 -7.53 9.66
N THR A 44 3.83 -6.92 9.38
CA THR A 44 4.65 -6.28 10.41
C THR A 44 3.98 -5.04 11.00
N SER A 45 3.25 -4.24 10.20
CA SER A 45 2.50 -3.08 10.75
C SER A 45 1.36 -3.50 11.69
N LEU A 46 0.82 -4.71 11.52
CA LEU A 46 -0.26 -5.25 12.36
C LEU A 46 0.20 -5.83 13.71
N ASN A 47 1.49 -6.15 13.87
CA ASN A 47 2.01 -6.90 15.03
C ASN A 47 1.93 -6.18 16.41
N LYS A 48 1.43 -4.94 16.48
CA LYS A 48 1.35 -4.12 17.70
C LYS A 48 -0.08 -3.96 18.28
N ASN A 49 -0.99 -4.91 18.03
CA ASN A 49 -2.44 -4.74 18.30
C ASN A 49 -3.03 -3.51 17.60
N VAL A 50 -2.46 -3.17 16.45
CA VAL A 50 -2.92 -2.06 15.62
C VAL A 50 -4.20 -2.48 14.91
N THR A 51 -5.16 -1.56 14.86
CA THR A 51 -6.41 -1.79 14.15
C THR A 51 -6.22 -1.42 12.68
N VAL A 52 -6.70 -2.28 11.77
CA VAL A 52 -6.62 -2.00 10.33
C VAL A 52 -7.31 -0.67 10.02
N GLY A 53 -6.66 0.18 9.22
CA GLY A 53 -7.15 1.48 8.81
C GLY A 53 -7.07 2.58 9.87
N SER A 54 -6.43 2.31 11.01
CA SER A 54 -6.21 3.32 12.04
C SER A 54 -4.97 4.18 11.75
N ILE A 55 -4.89 5.34 12.41
CA ILE A 55 -3.73 6.23 12.30
C ILE A 55 -2.46 5.52 12.79
N GLU A 56 -2.59 4.65 13.80
CA GLU A 56 -1.48 3.84 14.30
C GLU A 56 -0.95 2.86 13.24
N GLU A 57 -1.82 2.36 12.34
CA GLU A 57 -1.37 1.54 11.21
C GLU A 57 -0.64 2.39 10.17
N ASP A 58 -1.18 3.56 9.84
CA ASP A 58 -0.51 4.51 8.94
C ASP A 58 0.89 4.83 9.45
N GLU A 59 1.03 5.20 10.74
CA GLU A 59 2.31 5.51 11.36
C GLU A 59 3.27 4.31 11.36
N ALA A 60 2.76 3.10 11.65
CA ALA A 60 3.58 1.89 11.63
C ALA A 60 4.09 1.57 10.23
N LEU A 61 3.23 1.65 9.21
CA LEU A 61 3.61 1.45 7.81
C LEU A 61 4.63 2.49 7.36
N ILE A 62 4.39 3.77 7.66
CA ILE A 62 5.31 4.86 7.30
C ILE A 62 6.67 4.63 7.96
N GLN A 63 6.73 4.29 9.24
CA GLN A 63 8.00 4.01 9.94
C GLN A 63 8.77 2.84 9.33
N ILE A 64 8.07 1.77 8.92
CA ILE A 64 8.71 0.62 8.23
C ILE A 64 9.25 1.07 6.87
N LEU A 65 8.43 1.82 6.11
CA LEU A 65 8.75 2.26 4.76
C LEU A 65 9.86 3.33 4.73
N GLU A 66 9.98 4.20 5.74
CA GLU A 66 11.07 5.18 5.86
C GLU A 66 12.46 4.54 5.89
N THR A 67 12.55 3.26 6.29
CA THR A 67 13.82 2.50 6.27
C THR A 67 14.19 1.94 4.90
N LYS A 68 13.30 2.09 3.92
CA LYS A 68 13.44 1.55 2.56
C LYS A 68 14.04 2.56 1.60
N SER A 69 14.63 2.06 0.53
CA SER A 69 15.07 2.88 -0.59
C SER A 69 13.88 3.46 -1.37
N ILE A 70 14.11 4.52 -2.14
CA ILE A 70 13.09 5.12 -3.02
C ILE A 70 12.50 4.09 -3.99
N ASP A 71 13.33 3.23 -4.56
CA ASP A 71 12.89 2.20 -5.51
C ASP A 71 11.97 1.18 -4.82
N GLU A 72 12.25 0.81 -3.57
CA GLU A 72 11.38 -0.05 -2.77
C GLU A 72 10.05 0.62 -2.40
N LEU A 73 10.05 1.93 -2.09
CA LEU A 73 8.80 2.68 -1.83
C LEU A 73 7.89 2.68 -3.06
N VAL A 74 8.47 2.95 -4.23
CA VAL A 74 7.75 2.89 -5.50
C VAL A 74 7.31 1.47 -5.82
N GLY A 75 8.18 0.48 -5.59
CA GLY A 75 7.88 -0.94 -5.75
C GLY A 75 6.72 -1.41 -4.88
N PHE A 76 6.63 -0.93 -3.64
CA PHE A 76 5.52 -1.17 -2.72
C PHE A 76 4.21 -0.61 -3.28
N GLN A 77 4.21 0.65 -3.75
CA GLN A 77 3.02 1.25 -4.36
C GLN A 77 2.57 0.50 -5.63
N LEU A 78 3.51 0.09 -6.48
CA LEU A 78 3.21 -0.69 -7.68
C LEU A 78 2.56 -2.04 -7.32
N ARG A 79 3.09 -2.73 -6.30
CA ARG A 79 2.51 -3.98 -5.81
C ARG A 79 1.11 -3.78 -5.24
N LEU A 80 0.88 -2.71 -4.48
CA LEU A 80 -0.46 -2.36 -4.00
C LEU A 80 -1.46 -2.19 -5.16
N LEU A 81 -1.07 -1.47 -6.22
CA LEU A 81 -1.93 -1.29 -7.39
C LEU A 81 -2.23 -2.61 -8.12
N GLU A 82 -1.22 -3.49 -8.23
CA GLU A 82 -1.40 -4.83 -8.82
C GLU A 82 -2.41 -5.64 -8.00
N LEU A 83 -2.20 -5.80 -6.69
CA LEU A 83 -3.09 -6.58 -5.82
C LEU A 83 -4.52 -6.04 -5.82
N ARG A 84 -4.69 -4.72 -5.87
CA ARG A 84 -6.00 -4.04 -5.96
C ARG A 84 -6.71 -4.32 -7.29
N SER A 85 -5.95 -4.44 -8.37
CA SER A 85 -6.48 -4.80 -9.70
C SER A 85 -6.91 -6.26 -9.74
N GLU A 86 -6.14 -7.16 -9.11
CA GLU A 86 -6.41 -8.59 -9.09
C GLU A 86 -7.62 -8.99 -8.25
N ILE A 87 -7.94 -8.23 -7.20
CA ILE A 87 -9.13 -8.46 -6.37
C ILE A 87 -10.39 -7.77 -6.92
N PHE A 88 -10.34 -7.28 -8.17
CA PHE A 88 -11.53 -6.79 -8.85
C PHE A 88 -12.35 -7.96 -9.41
N SER A 89 -13.34 -8.40 -8.64
CA SER A 89 -14.31 -9.41 -9.07
C SER A 89 -15.74 -8.93 -8.85
N LYS A 90 -16.69 -9.61 -9.52
CA LYS A 90 -18.13 -9.33 -9.36
C LYS A 90 -18.58 -9.49 -7.90
N HIS A 91 -18.06 -10.46 -7.16
CA HIS A 91 -18.47 -10.70 -5.77
C HIS A 91 -18.00 -9.62 -4.81
N ILE A 92 -16.76 -9.12 -4.96
CA ILE A 92 -16.26 -7.99 -4.18
C ILE A 92 -17.12 -6.74 -4.43
N HIS A 93 -17.52 -6.52 -5.68
CA HIS A 93 -18.37 -5.40 -6.06
C HIS A 93 -19.77 -5.48 -5.42
N LEU A 94 -20.40 -6.66 -5.41
CA LEU A 94 -21.72 -6.86 -4.77
C LEU A 94 -21.67 -6.67 -3.26
N VAL A 95 -20.58 -7.06 -2.62
CA VAL A 95 -20.37 -6.80 -1.18
C VAL A 95 -20.18 -5.30 -0.93
N ALA A 96 -19.36 -4.64 -1.76
CA ALA A 96 -19.15 -3.20 -1.67
C ALA A 96 -20.45 -2.41 -1.89
N GLU A 97 -21.32 -2.85 -2.80
CA GLU A 97 -22.63 -2.24 -3.06
C GLU A 97 -23.54 -2.31 -1.83
N GLN A 98 -23.56 -3.45 -1.13
CA GLN A 98 -24.32 -3.61 0.12
C GLN A 98 -23.80 -2.73 1.26
N LEU A 99 -22.56 -2.24 1.16
CA LEU A 99 -21.93 -1.31 2.10
C LEU A 99 -21.97 0.15 1.63
N ASP A 100 -22.62 0.43 0.50
CA ASP A 100 -22.66 1.76 -0.15
C ASP A 100 -21.27 2.28 -0.60
N TYR A 101 -20.35 1.37 -0.90
CA TYR A 101 -18.98 1.67 -1.32
C TYR A 101 -18.75 1.75 -2.84
N THR A 102 -19.80 1.58 -3.64
CA THR A 102 -19.74 1.66 -5.12
C THR A 102 -20.08 3.05 -5.66
N THR A 103 -20.40 4.00 -4.79
CA THR A 103 -20.78 5.38 -5.12
C THR A 103 -19.69 6.15 -5.87
N HIS A 104 -18.42 5.84 -5.62
CA HIS A 104 -17.27 6.42 -6.32
C HIS A 104 -16.13 5.41 -6.46
N PRO A 105 -15.36 5.39 -7.57
CA PRO A 105 -14.22 4.48 -7.74
C PRO A 105 -13.20 4.55 -6.60
N ASP A 106 -12.98 5.73 -6.03
CA ASP A 106 -12.06 5.90 -4.90
C ASP A 106 -12.59 5.25 -3.63
N VAL A 107 -13.90 5.27 -3.38
CA VAL A 107 -14.51 4.62 -2.21
C VAL A 107 -14.34 3.10 -2.32
N LEU A 108 -14.56 2.54 -3.51
CA LEU A 108 -14.29 1.12 -3.77
C LEU A 108 -12.79 0.78 -3.60
N ASN A 109 -11.89 1.67 -4.02
CA ASN A 109 -10.46 1.48 -3.84
C ASN A 109 -10.05 1.49 -2.36
N ARG A 110 -10.68 2.34 -1.53
CA ARG A 110 -10.45 2.37 -0.07
C ARG A 110 -10.94 1.09 0.60
N PHE A 111 -12.05 0.53 0.15
CA PHE A 111 -12.50 -0.79 0.62
C PHE A 111 -11.51 -1.90 0.25
N LYS A 112 -11.04 -1.92 -0.99
CA LYS A 112 -10.01 -2.89 -1.41
C LYS A 112 -8.70 -2.71 -0.65
N ASN A 113 -8.32 -1.47 -0.33
CA ASN A 113 -7.14 -1.19 0.48
C ASN A 113 -7.25 -1.83 1.86
N GLY A 114 -8.39 -1.74 2.54
CA GLY A 114 -8.53 -2.40 3.85
C GLY A 114 -8.55 -3.92 3.75
N ILE A 115 -9.08 -4.50 2.67
CA ILE A 115 -8.95 -5.96 2.41
C ILE A 115 -7.46 -6.36 2.30
N ILE A 116 -6.65 -5.57 1.60
CA ILE A 116 -5.21 -5.82 1.45
C ILE A 116 -4.48 -5.57 2.78
N ALA A 117 -4.75 -4.45 3.45
CA ALA A 117 -4.13 -4.10 4.73
C ALA A 117 -4.48 -5.09 5.85
N SER A 118 -5.60 -5.82 5.73
CA SER A 118 -5.96 -6.92 6.65
C SER A 118 -5.04 -8.15 6.54
N GLY A 119 -4.02 -8.11 5.68
CA GLY A 119 -2.98 -9.14 5.55
C GLY A 119 -3.28 -10.18 4.49
N LYS A 120 -2.26 -11.01 4.19
CA LYS A 120 -2.28 -11.94 3.06
C LYS A 120 -3.42 -12.94 3.13
N ALA A 121 -3.65 -13.52 4.31
CA ALA A 121 -4.69 -14.53 4.51
C ALA A 121 -6.09 -13.96 4.22
N PHE A 122 -6.38 -12.76 4.70
CA PHE A 122 -7.66 -12.10 4.47
C PHE A 122 -7.85 -11.75 2.99
N TYR A 123 -6.81 -11.20 2.35
CA TYR A 123 -6.79 -10.93 0.92
C TYR A 123 -7.05 -12.19 0.08
N CYS A 124 -6.35 -13.29 0.35
CA CYS A 124 -6.52 -14.55 -0.38
C CYS A 124 -7.93 -15.12 -0.21
N ASN A 125 -8.49 -15.12 1.00
CA ASN A 125 -9.86 -15.56 1.23
C ASN A 125 -10.86 -14.68 0.48
N ALA A 126 -10.70 -13.36 0.55
CA ALA A 126 -11.56 -12.43 -0.19
C ALA A 126 -11.46 -12.61 -1.71
N LYS A 127 -10.28 -12.93 -2.24
CA LYS A 127 -10.04 -13.12 -3.68
C LYS A 127 -10.61 -14.45 -4.19
N TYR A 128 -10.39 -15.55 -3.49
CA TYR A 128 -10.66 -16.90 -3.99
C TYR A 128 -11.94 -17.56 -3.44
N ASP A 129 -12.40 -17.17 -2.25
CA ASP A 129 -13.66 -17.65 -1.68
C ASP A 129 -14.75 -16.59 -1.85
N THR A 130 -15.70 -16.87 -2.75
CA THR A 130 -16.78 -15.94 -3.10
C THR A 130 -17.79 -15.73 -1.97
N GLU A 131 -17.86 -16.63 -0.99
CA GLU A 131 -18.78 -16.53 0.15
C GLU A 131 -18.14 -15.94 1.40
N PHE A 132 -16.81 -15.83 1.45
CA PHE A 132 -16.07 -15.35 2.62
C PHE A 132 -16.57 -13.99 3.10
N LEU A 133 -16.56 -12.98 2.24
CA LEU A 133 -17.00 -11.62 2.60
C LEU A 133 -18.50 -11.55 2.86
N ASN A 134 -19.33 -12.29 2.12
CA ASN A 134 -20.78 -12.36 2.37
C ASN A 134 -21.08 -12.96 3.76
N THR A 135 -20.28 -13.95 4.17
CA THR A 135 -20.40 -14.56 5.50
C THR A 135 -20.04 -13.58 6.59
N ILE A 136 -18.97 -12.78 6.41
CA ILE A 136 -18.61 -11.70 7.33
C ILE A 136 -19.73 -10.67 7.38
N LEU A 137 -20.21 -10.20 6.23
CA LEU A 137 -21.26 -9.20 6.12
C LEU A 137 -22.53 -9.59 6.90
N LYS A 138 -22.96 -10.86 6.78
CA LYS A 138 -24.13 -11.40 7.50
C LYS A 138 -23.92 -11.52 9.00
N LYS A 139 -22.70 -11.81 9.45
CA LYS A 139 -22.38 -12.07 10.87
C LYS A 139 -21.99 -10.81 11.63
N ASN A 140 -21.22 -9.92 11.00
CA ASN A 140 -20.65 -8.73 11.60
C ASN A 140 -20.33 -7.68 10.52
N VAL A 141 -21.33 -6.88 10.17
CA VAL A 141 -21.20 -5.80 9.18
C VAL A 141 -20.11 -4.78 9.57
N GLU A 142 -19.97 -4.47 10.86
CA GLU A 142 -19.02 -3.46 11.34
C GLU A 142 -17.57 -3.91 11.13
N ALA A 143 -17.27 -5.20 11.27
CA ALA A 143 -15.95 -5.73 10.93
C ALA A 143 -15.58 -5.48 9.46
N LEU A 144 -16.55 -5.51 8.55
CA LEU A 144 -16.32 -5.27 7.13
C LEU A 144 -16.30 -3.78 6.78
N LYS A 145 -17.04 -2.94 7.49
CA LYS A 145 -16.91 -1.46 7.38
C LYS A 145 -15.53 -0.99 7.82
N ASN A 146 -14.91 -1.66 8.78
CA ASN A 146 -13.52 -1.39 9.19
C ASN A 146 -12.49 -1.75 8.09
N CYS A 147 -12.88 -2.46 7.02
CA CYS A 147 -12.04 -2.63 5.83
C CYS A 147 -12.05 -1.39 4.90
N TYR A 148 -12.62 -0.27 5.32
CA TYR A 148 -12.49 0.99 4.61
C TYR A 148 -11.20 1.70 5.04
N TYR A 149 -10.21 1.76 4.14
CA TYR A 149 -8.90 2.33 4.45
C TYR A 149 -8.43 3.34 3.41
N GLU A 150 -8.53 4.62 3.78
CA GLU A 150 -8.07 5.76 2.97
C GLU A 150 -6.56 5.95 2.99
N GLY A 151 -5.95 5.91 4.19
CA GLY A 151 -4.51 6.17 4.40
C GLY A 151 -3.57 5.20 3.67
N PHE A 152 -3.98 3.97 3.38
CA PHE A 152 -3.09 2.95 2.82
C PHE A 152 -2.46 3.32 1.46
N SER A 153 -3.13 4.15 0.65
CA SER A 153 -2.54 4.63 -0.62
C SER A 153 -1.57 5.80 -0.43
N LEU A 154 -1.47 6.34 0.78
CA LEU A 154 -0.70 7.52 1.14
C LEU A 154 0.56 7.19 1.96
N VAL A 155 0.66 5.99 2.53
CA VAL A 155 1.80 5.60 3.38
C VAL A 155 3.15 5.61 2.64
N ALA A 156 3.20 5.14 1.39
CA ALA A 156 4.41 5.18 0.56
C ALA A 156 4.81 6.62 0.14
N PRO A 157 3.88 7.45 -0.37
CA PRO A 157 4.13 8.86 -0.60
C PRO A 157 4.61 9.62 0.66
N ALA A 158 4.01 9.36 1.81
CA ALA A 158 4.40 9.97 3.07
C ALA A 158 5.83 9.59 3.45
N ALA A 159 6.17 8.30 3.45
CA ALA A 159 7.53 7.82 3.72
C ALA A 159 8.57 8.39 2.73
N PHE A 160 8.19 8.53 1.45
CA PHE A 160 9.04 9.15 0.43
C PHE A 160 9.34 10.63 0.76
N HIS A 161 8.33 11.38 1.19
CA HIS A 161 8.51 12.79 1.52
C HIS A 161 9.39 12.99 2.76
N GLU A 162 9.24 12.14 3.78
CA GLU A 162 10.12 12.13 4.95
C GLU A 162 11.57 11.80 4.55
N LEU A 163 11.77 10.77 3.71
CA LEU A 163 13.10 10.37 3.22
C LEU A 163 13.80 11.46 2.41
N THR A 164 13.05 12.16 1.56
CA THR A 164 13.59 13.17 0.63
C THR A 164 13.58 14.59 1.22
N ASN A 165 13.10 14.76 2.46
CA ASN A 165 12.83 16.07 3.07
C ASN A 165 12.02 16.99 2.14
N TYR A 166 11.01 16.43 1.47
CA TYR A 166 10.12 17.15 0.55
C TYR A 166 10.81 17.83 -0.64
N LYS A 167 12.06 17.48 -0.95
CA LYS A 167 12.81 18.07 -2.07
C LYS A 167 12.48 17.43 -3.42
N GLU A 168 11.87 16.25 -3.42
CA GLU A 168 11.56 15.47 -4.60
C GLU A 168 10.04 15.29 -4.76
N SER A 169 9.61 14.99 -5.99
CA SER A 169 8.19 14.78 -6.33
C SER A 169 7.87 13.29 -6.40
N TRP A 170 7.00 12.83 -5.51
CA TRP A 170 6.47 11.47 -5.54
C TRP A 170 5.82 11.14 -6.88
N ASP A 171 4.95 12.02 -7.39
CA ASP A 171 4.24 11.81 -8.65
C ASP A 171 5.20 11.61 -9.82
N LYS A 172 6.30 12.38 -9.87
CA LYS A 172 7.32 12.23 -10.90
C LYS A 172 8.05 10.90 -10.79
N ALA A 173 8.44 10.49 -9.59
CA ALA A 173 9.10 9.21 -9.33
C ALA A 173 8.17 8.04 -9.73
N PHE A 174 6.95 8.07 -9.22
CA PHE A 174 5.96 7.03 -9.43
C PHE A 174 5.51 6.91 -10.90
N LEU A 175 5.26 8.03 -11.58
CA LEU A 175 4.84 8.03 -12.98
C LEU A 175 5.93 7.46 -13.90
N LYS A 176 7.21 7.81 -13.65
CA LYS A 176 8.32 7.28 -14.43
C LYS A 176 8.42 5.76 -14.27
N ALA A 177 8.32 5.27 -13.04
CA ALA A 177 8.32 3.84 -12.72
C ALA A 177 7.22 3.07 -13.45
N LYS A 178 6.00 3.57 -13.34
CA LYS A 178 4.83 2.96 -13.98
C LYS A 178 5.02 2.88 -15.49
N ARG A 179 5.53 3.95 -16.11
CA ARG A 179 5.83 3.97 -17.56
C ARG A 179 6.88 2.95 -17.96
N VAL A 180 7.94 2.78 -17.18
CA VAL A 180 8.97 1.74 -17.43
C VAL A 180 8.35 0.35 -17.37
N LEU A 181 7.55 0.07 -16.34
CA LEU A 181 6.88 -1.23 -16.18
C LEU A 181 5.89 -1.51 -17.33
N ASP A 182 5.12 -0.51 -17.76
CA ASP A 182 4.18 -0.65 -18.88
C ASP A 182 4.92 -0.95 -20.20
N ILE A 183 6.06 -0.29 -20.45
CA ILE A 183 6.91 -0.58 -21.62
C ILE A 183 7.47 -2.00 -21.56
N GLN A 184 7.93 -2.45 -20.39
CA GLN A 184 8.42 -3.82 -20.21
C GLN A 184 7.32 -4.85 -20.50
N LYS A 185 6.11 -4.67 -19.96
CA LYS A 185 4.95 -5.54 -20.21
C LYS A 185 4.57 -5.61 -21.70
N LEU A 186 4.60 -4.48 -22.39
CA LEU A 186 4.33 -4.43 -23.84
C LEU A 186 5.38 -5.18 -24.64
N ASN A 187 6.66 -5.07 -24.28
CA ASN A 187 7.75 -5.77 -24.96
C ASN A 187 7.67 -7.29 -24.73
N SER A 188 7.37 -7.75 -23.51
CA SER A 188 7.18 -9.18 -23.22
C SER A 188 6.05 -9.78 -24.07
N ARG A 189 4.89 -9.11 -24.11
CA ARG A 189 3.75 -9.57 -24.94
C ARG A 189 4.07 -9.64 -26.43
N ARG A 190 4.83 -8.67 -26.95
CA ARG A 190 5.27 -8.66 -28.36
C ARG A 190 6.20 -9.83 -28.68
N ASN A 191 7.05 -10.21 -27.74
CA ASN A 191 7.95 -11.35 -27.94
C ASN A 191 7.16 -12.67 -27.88
N GLU A 192 6.26 -12.83 -26.91
CA GLU A 192 5.36 -13.99 -26.81
C GLU A 192 4.51 -14.18 -28.09
N SER A 193 4.01 -13.09 -28.69
CA SER A 193 3.24 -13.17 -29.94
C SER A 193 4.08 -13.58 -31.15
N LYS A 194 5.37 -13.21 -31.19
CA LYS A 194 6.29 -13.61 -32.28
C LYS A 194 6.67 -15.07 -32.21
N ASP A 195 6.82 -15.60 -31.00
CA ASP A 195 7.14 -17.01 -30.79
C ASP A 195 5.96 -17.91 -31.20
N LEU A 196 4.72 -17.43 -31.07
CA LEU A 196 3.51 -18.14 -31.52
C LEU A 196 3.25 -18.08 -33.04
N GLU A 197 3.89 -17.16 -33.77
CA GLU A 197 3.80 -17.05 -35.24
C GLU A 197 4.84 -17.92 -35.98
N LEU A 198 5.77 -18.54 -35.23
CA LEU A 198 6.87 -19.36 -35.76
C LEU A 198 6.67 -20.88 -35.55
N ASP A 199 5.56 -21.29 -34.92
CA ASP A 199 5.10 -22.68 -34.76
C ASP A 199 3.94 -22.99 -35.73
#